data_AF-I7CA31-F1
#
_entry.id   AF-I7CA31-F1
#
_cell.length_a   1.000
_cell.length_b   1.000
_cell.length_c   1.000
_cell.angle_alpha   90.00
_cell.angle_beta   90.00
_cell.angle_gamma   90.00
#
_symmetry.space_group_name_H-M   'P 1'
#
loop_
_entity.id
_entity.type
_entity.pdbx_description
1 polymer ?
#
loop_
_entity_poly.entity_id
_entity_poly.type
_entity_poly.pdbx_seq_one_letter_code
_entity_poly.pdbx_strand_id
1 'polypeptide(L)'
;MREIGNQALGDMWGSVYPRHGFLVQPDDFKAAAVMAQRASDFITRVGQPHVYLPLQPMPAPGYWPPQPVMENNVNNHRWQLLVPVIQNTCAIFPSPTIQSADGAYAWSLWRPYRCCQRMGQTFLFSIDFDGGQ
;
A
#
# COMPACT_ATOMS: atom_id res chain seq x y z
N MET A 1 17.09 0.08 3.74
CA MET A 1 16.38 -0.74 4.74
C MET A 1 14.93 -0.25 4.79
N ARG A 2 13.91 -1.13 4.78
CA ARG A 2 12.48 -0.75 4.77
C ARG A 2 11.89 -0.93 6.16
N GLU A 3 11.42 0.18 6.73
CA GLU A 3 11.00 0.29 8.13
C GLU A 3 9.73 1.13 8.22
N ILE A 4 8.90 0.86 9.22
CA ILE A 4 7.73 1.69 9.54
C ILE A 4 8.09 2.65 10.66
N GLY A 5 7.75 3.92 10.47
CA GLY A 5 8.07 4.99 11.40
C GLY A 5 8.87 6.10 10.75
N ASN A 6 9.17 7.12 11.53
CA ASN A 6 9.94 8.27 11.09
C ASN A 6 11.25 8.36 11.89
N GLN A 7 12.36 8.01 11.24
CA GLN A 7 13.70 8.06 11.83
C GLN A 7 14.08 9.46 12.30
N ALA A 8 13.67 10.50 11.56
CA ALA A 8 14.00 11.89 11.90
C ALA A 8 13.26 12.38 13.16
N LEU A 9 12.09 11.80 13.46
CA LEU A 9 11.30 12.11 14.66
C LEU A 9 11.55 11.12 15.80
N GLY A 10 12.43 10.13 15.60
CA GLY A 10 12.70 9.08 16.59
C GLY A 10 11.54 8.11 16.86
N ASP A 11 10.46 8.15 16.06
CA ASP A 11 9.31 7.25 16.23
C ASP A 11 9.40 6.07 15.25
N MET A 12 10.07 5.02 15.69
CA MET A 12 10.27 3.79 14.92
C MET A 12 9.39 2.66 15.45
N TRP A 13 8.60 2.05 14.56
CA TRP A 13 7.64 1.01 14.93
C TRP A 13 8.20 -0.38 14.66
N GLY A 14 9.02 -0.53 13.62
CA GLY A 14 9.77 -1.76 13.38
C GLY A 14 10.01 -2.03 11.90
N SER A 15 10.70 -3.16 11.67
CA SER A 15 11.18 -3.53 10.35
C SER A 15 10.17 -4.27 9.51
N VAL A 16 10.19 -4.01 8.21
CA VAL A 16 9.40 -4.78 7.25
C VAL A 16 10.04 -6.15 7.01
N TYR A 17 11.37 -6.22 7.12
CA TYR A 17 12.14 -7.45 6.92
C TYR A 17 12.79 -7.95 8.22
N PRO A 18 12.87 -9.27 8.43
CA PRO A 18 12.24 -10.32 7.64
C PRO A 18 10.71 -10.32 7.85
N ARG A 19 9.94 -10.66 6.81
CA ARG A 19 8.45 -10.70 6.83
C ARG A 19 7.91 -11.95 7.57
N HIS A 20 8.40 -12.21 8.77
CA HIS A 20 7.97 -13.33 9.60
C HIS A 20 6.78 -12.93 10.49
N GLY A 21 6.13 -13.92 11.09
CA GLY A 21 4.92 -13.78 11.92
C GLY A 21 5.09 -13.03 13.24
N PHE A 22 6.29 -12.57 13.57
CA PHE A 22 6.63 -12.02 14.88
C PHE A 22 7.38 -10.69 14.74
N LEU A 23 7.29 -9.86 15.77
CA LEU A 23 8.07 -8.64 15.92
C LEU A 23 8.30 -8.41 17.41
N VAL A 24 9.53 -8.04 17.78
CA VAL A 24 9.82 -7.57 19.14
C VAL A 24 9.46 -6.10 19.21
N GLN A 25 8.27 -5.80 19.72
CA GLN A 25 7.78 -4.44 19.91
C GLN A 25 6.92 -4.43 21.18
N PRO A 26 7.26 -3.60 22.19
CA PRO A 26 6.49 -3.52 23.44
C PRO A 26 5.04 -3.06 23.27
N ASP A 27 4.78 -2.22 22.27
CA ASP A 27 3.45 -1.69 21.96
C ASP A 27 2.76 -2.60 20.93
N ASP A 28 1.67 -3.23 21.35
CA ASP A 28 0.90 -4.18 20.55
C ASP A 28 0.27 -3.54 19.30
N PHE A 29 -0.19 -2.29 19.38
CA PHE A 29 -0.69 -1.52 18.25
C PHE A 29 0.41 -1.30 17.20
N LYS A 30 1.61 -0.87 17.62
CA LYS A 30 2.75 -0.72 16.71
C LYS A 30 3.15 -2.06 16.10
N ALA A 31 3.13 -3.14 16.89
CA ALA A 31 3.43 -4.48 16.41
C ALA A 31 2.44 -4.95 15.34
N ALA A 32 1.15 -4.83 15.64
CA ALA A 32 0.08 -5.23 14.74
C ALA A 32 0.05 -4.38 13.46
N ALA A 33 0.36 -3.07 13.54
CA ALA A 33 0.50 -2.21 12.37
C ALA A 33 1.65 -2.66 11.44
N VAL A 34 2.80 -3.07 12.01
CA VAL A 34 3.90 -3.65 11.24
C VAL A 34 3.49 -4.97 10.58
N MET A 35 2.74 -5.81 11.29
CA MET A 35 2.21 -7.05 10.73
C MET A 35 1.22 -6.79 9.58
N ALA A 36 0.33 -5.81 9.72
CA ALA A 36 -0.58 -5.39 8.65
C ALA A 36 0.18 -4.91 7.40
N GLN A 37 1.23 -4.12 7.58
CA GLN A 37 2.10 -3.69 6.49
C GLN A 37 2.82 -4.86 5.82
N ARG A 38 3.36 -5.82 6.58
CA ARG A 38 3.99 -7.04 6.04
C ARG A 38 2.99 -7.87 5.24
N ALA A 39 1.75 -7.98 5.71
CA ALA A 39 0.67 -8.63 4.98
C ALA A 39 0.32 -7.91 3.67
N SER A 40 0.34 -6.57 3.66
CA SER A 40 0.12 -5.78 2.44
C SER A 40 1.17 -6.04 1.37
N ASP A 41 2.42 -6.25 1.76
CA ASP A 41 3.49 -6.60 0.82
C ASP A 41 3.24 -7.97 0.16
N PHE A 42 2.66 -8.93 0.89
CA PHE A 42 2.35 -10.26 0.36
C PHE A 42 1.29 -10.22 -0.75
N ILE A 43 0.26 -9.37 -0.59
CA ILE A 43 -0.87 -9.28 -1.54
C ILE A 43 -0.63 -8.28 -2.68
N THR A 44 0.35 -7.38 -2.56
CA THR A 44 0.59 -6.30 -3.55
C THR A 44 1.88 -6.42 -4.37
N ARG A 45 2.87 -7.19 -3.91
CA ARG A 45 4.16 -7.36 -4.61
C ARG A 45 4.21 -8.68 -5.38
N VAL A 46 5.01 -8.67 -6.44
CA VAL A 46 5.31 -9.84 -7.29
C VAL A 46 6.81 -10.08 -7.34
N GLY A 47 7.22 -11.34 -7.60
CA GLY A 47 8.63 -11.68 -7.89
C GLY A 47 9.61 -11.48 -6.74
N GLN A 48 9.15 -11.56 -5.49
CA GLN A 48 10.00 -11.47 -4.31
C GLN A 48 10.45 -12.88 -3.87
N PRO A 49 11.64 -13.05 -3.26
CA PRO A 49 12.02 -14.33 -2.65
C PRO A 49 11.01 -14.66 -1.53
N HIS A 50 10.49 -15.89 -1.51
CA HIS A 50 9.32 -16.41 -0.73
C HIS A 50 7.99 -16.49 -1.52
N VAL A 51 6.94 -17.01 -0.87
CA VAL A 51 5.59 -17.14 -1.45
C VAL A 51 4.95 -15.75 -1.52
N TYR A 52 4.37 -15.40 -2.67
CA TYR A 52 3.52 -14.22 -2.86
C TYR A 52 2.30 -14.68 -3.63
N LEU A 53 1.11 -14.37 -3.11
CA LEU A 53 -0.15 -14.57 -3.81
C LEU A 53 -0.73 -13.18 -4.08
N PRO A 54 -0.20 -12.46 -5.09
CA PRO A 54 -0.65 -11.12 -5.40
C PRO A 54 -2.13 -11.18 -5.78
N LEU A 55 -2.96 -10.38 -5.10
CA LEU A 55 -4.39 -10.25 -5.41
C LEU A 55 -4.65 -9.27 -6.56
N GLN A 56 -3.58 -8.69 -7.10
CA GLN A 56 -3.63 -7.67 -8.13
C GLN A 56 -3.46 -8.28 -9.53
N PRO A 57 -4.39 -8.04 -10.47
CA PRO A 57 -4.23 -8.44 -11.85
C PRO A 57 -3.02 -7.77 -12.50
N MET A 58 -2.46 -8.42 -13.53
CA MET A 58 -1.37 -7.83 -14.31
C MET A 58 -1.84 -6.57 -15.03
N PRO A 59 -0.97 -5.56 -15.22
CA PRO A 59 -1.28 -4.39 -16.02
C PRO A 59 -1.69 -4.78 -17.45
N ALA A 60 -2.68 -4.06 -17.99
CA ALA A 60 -3.16 -4.24 -19.36
C ALA A 60 -3.44 -2.87 -20.00
N PRO A 61 -3.52 -2.74 -21.34
CA PRO A 61 -3.89 -1.48 -21.98
C PRO A 61 -5.24 -0.97 -21.42
N GLY A 62 -5.26 0.27 -20.91
CA GLY A 62 -6.46 0.82 -20.25
C GLY A 62 -6.62 0.47 -18.76
N TYR A 63 -5.78 -0.42 -18.21
CA TYR A 63 -5.79 -0.83 -16.81
C TYR A 63 -4.42 -0.67 -16.17
N TRP A 64 -4.30 0.34 -15.31
CA TRP A 64 -3.10 0.60 -14.51
C TRP A 64 -3.38 0.25 -13.06
N PRO A 65 -2.97 -0.95 -12.61
CA PRO A 65 -3.24 -1.34 -11.26
C PRO A 65 -2.35 -0.53 -10.28
N PRO A 66 -2.79 -0.37 -9.03
CA PRO A 66 -2.07 0.43 -8.04
C PRO A 66 -0.65 -0.09 -7.82
N GLN A 67 0.30 0.82 -7.57
CA GLN A 67 1.68 0.44 -7.29
C GLN A 67 1.77 -0.37 -5.98
N PRO A 68 2.77 -1.26 -5.83
CA PRO A 68 2.95 -2.02 -4.60
C PRO A 68 3.06 -1.11 -3.37
N VAL A 69 2.62 -1.61 -2.23
CA VAL A 69 2.60 -0.80 -1.00
C VAL A 69 4.02 -0.41 -0.58
N MET A 70 4.22 0.86 -0.23
CA MET A 70 5.49 1.40 0.24
C MET A 70 5.28 2.21 1.51
N GLU A 71 6.08 1.91 2.55
CA GLU A 71 6.03 2.56 3.86
C GLU A 71 6.23 4.07 3.73
N ASN A 72 5.65 4.83 4.67
CA ASN A 72 5.82 6.28 4.79
C ASN A 72 5.43 7.09 3.54
N ASN A 73 4.63 6.52 2.61
CA ASN A 73 4.20 7.19 1.38
C ASN A 73 2.67 7.43 1.36
N VAL A 74 2.27 8.67 1.65
CA VAL A 74 0.87 9.15 1.70
C VAL A 74 0.14 9.02 0.35
N ASN A 75 0.86 9.04 -0.76
CA ASN A 75 0.30 8.98 -2.11
C ASN A 75 0.14 7.54 -2.64
N ASN A 76 0.59 6.55 -1.87
CA ASN A 76 0.63 5.14 -2.30
C ASN A 76 -0.46 4.29 -1.65
N HIS A 77 -0.74 4.48 -0.36
CA HIS A 77 -1.76 3.75 0.36
C HIS A 77 -2.16 4.51 1.62
N ARG A 78 -3.29 4.12 2.22
CA ARG A 78 -3.72 4.57 3.53
C ARG A 78 -4.34 3.41 4.32
N TRP A 79 -4.29 3.52 5.63
CA TRP A 79 -4.85 2.60 6.59
C TRP A 79 -6.02 3.26 7.31
N GLN A 80 -7.13 2.55 7.44
CA GLN A 80 -8.23 2.95 8.31
C GLN A 80 -8.40 1.89 9.40
N LEU A 81 -8.32 2.31 10.65
CA LEU A 81 -8.50 1.42 11.79
C LEU A 81 -9.98 1.01 11.91
N LEU A 82 -10.23 -0.29 12.06
CA LEU A 82 -11.55 -0.88 12.25
C LEU A 82 -11.76 -1.37 13.70
N VAL A 83 -10.71 -1.95 14.29
CA VAL A 83 -10.70 -2.49 15.66
C VAL A 83 -9.48 -1.92 16.38
N PRO A 84 -9.59 -1.45 17.64
CA PRO A 84 -10.74 -1.58 18.56
C PRO A 84 -11.86 -0.57 18.33
N VAL A 85 -11.57 0.57 17.72
CA VAL A 85 -12.54 1.63 17.44
C VAL A 85 -12.44 2.02 15.96
N ILE A 86 -13.57 1.99 15.26
CA ILE A 86 -13.64 2.37 13.84
C ILE A 86 -13.30 3.85 13.71
N GLN A 87 -12.27 4.15 12.91
CA GLN A 87 -11.92 5.52 12.53
C GLN A 87 -12.66 5.91 11.25
N ASN A 88 -13.21 7.12 11.23
CA ASN A 88 -13.84 7.70 10.03
C ASN A 88 -12.83 8.36 9.09
N THR A 89 -11.55 8.36 9.45
CA THR A 89 -10.46 8.94 8.67
C THR A 89 -9.40 7.89 8.38
N CYS A 90 -8.63 8.12 7.31
CA CYS A 90 -7.52 7.25 6.92
C CYS A 90 -6.19 7.93 7.24
N ALA A 91 -5.23 7.18 7.77
CA ALA A 91 -3.88 7.64 8.08
C ALA A 91 -2.83 6.80 7.37
N ILE A 92 -1.58 7.25 7.42
CA ILE A 92 -0.43 6.37 7.19
C ILE A 92 0.23 6.09 8.54
N PHE A 93 1.01 5.02 8.63
CA PHE A 93 1.90 4.84 9.76
C PHE A 93 3.15 5.72 9.62
N PRO A 94 3.67 6.30 10.71
CA PRO A 94 3.15 6.24 12.07
C PRO A 94 1.90 7.12 12.30
N SER A 95 0.98 6.65 13.16
CA SER A 95 -0.26 7.31 13.58
C SER A 95 -0.44 7.23 15.10
N PRO A 96 -1.30 8.06 15.73
CA PRO A 96 -1.60 7.92 17.17
C PRO A 96 -2.00 6.49 17.52
N THR A 97 -1.39 5.93 18.56
CA THR A 97 -1.64 4.56 19.01
C THR A 97 -2.95 4.50 19.80
N ILE A 98 -3.69 3.41 19.63
CA ILE A 98 -4.94 3.13 20.34
C ILE A 98 -4.80 1.73 20.92
N GLN A 99 -5.16 1.55 22.19
CA GLN A 99 -5.02 0.28 22.88
C GLN A 99 -6.30 -0.56 22.72
N SER A 100 -6.15 -1.82 22.33
CA SER A 100 -7.23 -2.81 22.37
C SER A 100 -7.18 -3.59 23.68
N ALA A 101 -8.35 -3.94 24.23
CA ALA A 101 -8.44 -4.70 25.47
C ALA A 101 -7.94 -6.16 25.31
N ASP A 102 -8.08 -6.72 24.11
CA ASP A 102 -7.69 -8.09 23.74
C ASP A 102 -6.40 -8.15 22.90
N GLY A 103 -5.77 -6.99 22.63
CA GLY A 103 -4.61 -6.88 21.74
C GLY A 103 -4.90 -7.17 20.27
N ALA A 104 -6.18 -7.27 19.87
CA ALA A 104 -6.58 -7.49 18.49
C ALA A 104 -6.76 -6.16 17.75
N TYR A 105 -6.20 -6.09 16.54
CA TYR A 105 -6.31 -4.90 15.69
C TYR A 105 -6.64 -5.30 14.26
N ALA A 106 -7.45 -4.49 13.60
CA ALA A 106 -7.83 -4.69 12.22
C ALA A 106 -7.81 -3.36 11.48
N TRP A 107 -7.32 -3.39 10.24
CA TRP A 107 -7.30 -2.23 9.36
C TRP A 107 -7.85 -2.59 7.98
N SER A 108 -8.52 -1.62 7.36
CA SER A 108 -8.75 -1.63 5.92
C SER A 108 -7.59 -0.93 5.21
N LEU A 109 -7.11 -1.55 4.12
CA LEU A 109 -6.06 -1.03 3.27
C LEU A 109 -6.67 -0.34 2.04
N TRP A 110 -6.51 0.97 1.97
CA TRP A 110 -6.96 1.79 0.85
C TRP A 110 -5.81 2.06 -0.11
N ARG A 111 -6.04 1.81 -1.40
CA ARG A 111 -5.04 2.01 -2.46
C ARG A 111 -5.61 2.93 -3.54
N PRO A 112 -4.85 3.93 -4.00
CA PRO A 112 -5.30 4.86 -5.02
C PRO A 112 -5.25 4.19 -6.38
N TYR A 113 -6.42 4.06 -7.00
CA TYR A 113 -6.51 3.78 -8.43
C TYR A 113 -6.35 5.10 -9.17
N ARG A 114 -5.40 5.17 -10.12
CA ARG A 114 -5.35 6.28 -11.06
C ARG A 114 -6.33 5.98 -12.18
N CYS A 115 -7.35 6.82 -12.32
CA CYS A 115 -8.35 6.70 -13.38
C CYS A 115 -7.70 6.67 -14.77
N CYS A 116 -8.41 6.06 -15.70
CA CYS A 116 -8.02 5.85 -17.08
C CYS A 116 -7.84 7.19 -17.80
N GLN A 117 -6.60 7.68 -17.89
CA GLN A 117 -6.29 8.50 -19.07
C GLN A 117 -6.58 7.62 -20.29
N ARG A 118 -7.28 8.16 -21.29
CA ARG A 118 -7.46 7.48 -22.58
C ARG A 118 -6.07 7.26 -23.18
N MET A 119 -5.49 6.10 -22.90
CA MET A 119 -4.15 5.69 -23.31
C MET A 119 -4.24 4.23 -23.75
N GLY A 120 -3.61 3.91 -24.87
CA GLY A 120 -3.83 2.65 -25.61
C GLY A 120 -4.40 2.85 -27.02
N GLN A 121 -4.70 4.10 -27.40
CA GLN A 121 -4.86 4.45 -28.82
C GLN A 121 -3.47 4.56 -29.45
N THR A 122 -3.08 3.56 -30.22
CA THR A 122 -1.91 3.68 -31.09
C THR A 122 -2.35 4.44 -32.34
N PHE A 123 -1.86 5.67 -32.52
CA PHE A 123 -2.02 6.39 -33.77
C PHE A 123 -1.32 5.58 -34.87
N LEU A 124 -2.10 5.06 -35.82
CA LEU A 124 -1.55 4.26 -36.93
C LEU A 124 -1.06 5.20 -38.03
N PHE A 125 -1.92 6.09 -38.54
CA PHE A 125 -1.58 7.18 -39.45
C PHE A 125 -2.77 8.14 -39.58
N SER A 126 -2.54 9.36 -40.07
CA SER A 126 -3.58 10.23 -40.64
C SER A 126 -3.25 10.54 -42.09
N ILE A 127 -4.29 10.79 -42.87
CA ILE A 127 -4.20 11.25 -44.25
C ILE A 127 -4.83 12.64 -44.29
N ASP A 128 -3.98 13.65 -44.43
CA ASP A 128 -4.44 15.03 -44.67
C ASP A 128 -4.56 15.22 -46.18
N PHE A 129 -5.78 15.48 -46.64
CA PHE A 129 -6.04 15.81 -48.04
C PHE A 129 -5.82 17.30 -48.27
N ASP A 130 -4.56 17.75 -48.23
CA ASP A 130 -4.20 19.13 -48.59
C ASP A 130 -3.74 19.20 -50.06
N GLY A 131 -4.66 18.83 -50.96
CA GLY A 131 -4.38 18.73 -52.38
C GLY A 131 -5.66 18.78 -53.22
N GLY A 132 -6.20 19.98 -53.38
CA GLY A 132 -7.39 20.23 -54.21
C GLY A 132 -7.57 21.71 -54.58
N GLN A 133 -6.64 22.20 -55.42
CA GLN A 133 -6.55 23.50 -56.12
C GLN A 133 -6.09 24.73 -55.35
#